data_AF-A0A7C7D4S5-F1
#
_entry.id   AF-A0A7C7D4S5-F1
#
_cell.length_a   1.000
_cell.length_b   1.000
_cell.length_c   1.000
_cell.angle_alpha   90.00
_cell.angle_beta   90.00
_cell.angle_gamma   90.00
#
_symmetry.space_group_name_H-M   'P 1'
#
loop_
_entity.id
_entity.type
_entity.pdbx_description
1 polymer ?
#
loop_
_entity_poly.entity_id
_entity_poly.type
_entity_poly.pdbx_seq_one_letter_code
_entity_poly.pdbx_strand_id
1 'polypeptide(L)'
;MDSVRIEIEVPKSLLNYIDYNDKNNLNKLSKLMLYQLIKEGKISFGKAAEILGMNKITFITDLGKMGMPYFDSSIDEVMEDAKNVGIFMEDK
;
A
#
# COMPACT_ATOMS: atom_id res chain seq x y z
N MET A 1 -5.03 -17.73 8.63
CA MET A 1 -5.44 -16.35 8.97
C MET A 1 -6.88 -16.44 9.39
N ASP A 2 -7.18 -16.01 10.61
CA ASP A 2 -8.54 -16.02 11.11
C ASP A 2 -9.30 -14.83 10.51
N SER A 3 -10.51 -15.07 10.02
CA SER A 3 -11.32 -14.06 9.34
C SER A 3 -12.49 -13.62 10.21
N VAL A 4 -12.76 -12.31 10.22
CA VAL A 4 -13.96 -11.73 10.82
C VAL A 4 -14.81 -11.08 9.73
N ARG A 5 -16.14 -11.07 9.91
CA ARG A 5 -17.06 -10.35 9.03
C ARG A 5 -17.34 -8.98 9.62
N ILE A 6 -17.15 -7.94 8.81
CA ILE A 6 -17.45 -6.55 9.18
C ILE A 6 -18.58 -6.09 8.27
N GLU A 7 -19.64 -5.52 8.86
CA GLU A 7 -20.71 -4.84 8.13
C GLU A 7 -20.45 -3.34 8.17
N ILE A 8 -20.55 -2.69 7.02
CA ILE A 8 -20.36 -1.25 6.86
C ILE A 8 -21.53 -0.66 6.10
N GLU A 9 -21.97 0.53 6.49
CA GLU A 9 -22.92 1.31 5.71
C GLU A 9 -22.17 2.11 4.65
N VAL A 10 -22.58 1.97 3.40
CA VAL A 10 -22.02 2.69 2.26
C VAL A 10 -23.14 3.29 1.40
N PRO A 11 -22.88 4.39 0.66
CA PRO A 11 -23.85 4.91 -0.29
C PRO A 11 -24.26 3.86 -1.31
N LYS A 12 -25.57 3.66 -1.52
CA LYS A 12 -26.09 2.67 -2.47
C LYS A 12 -25.54 2.86 -3.90
N SER A 13 -25.25 4.10 -4.28
CA SER A 13 -24.65 4.45 -5.58
C SER A 13 -23.26 3.85 -5.81
N LEU A 14 -22.55 3.42 -4.76
CA LEU A 14 -21.25 2.76 -4.87
C LEU A 14 -21.34 1.42 -5.61
N LEU A 15 -22.50 0.76 -5.54
CA LEU A 15 -22.76 -0.51 -6.22
C LEU A 15 -22.68 -0.38 -7.75
N ASN A 16 -22.74 0.84 -8.30
CA ASN A 16 -22.59 1.08 -9.73
C ASN A 16 -21.11 1.01 -10.19
N TYR A 17 -20.15 1.03 -9.26
CA TYR A 17 -18.73 1.15 -9.56
C TYR A 17 -17.89 -0.01 -9.02
N ILE A 18 -18.46 -0.82 -8.12
CA ILE A 18 -17.76 -1.94 -7.48
C ILE A 18 -18.52 -3.24 -7.77
N ASP A 19 -17.83 -4.19 -8.39
CA ASP A 19 -18.25 -5.58 -8.39
C ASP A 19 -17.79 -6.23 -7.08
N TYR A 20 -18.72 -6.36 -6.13
CA TYR A 20 -18.47 -6.92 -4.80
C TYR A 20 -18.42 -8.47 -4.79
N ASN A 21 -18.75 -9.13 -5.90
CA ASN A 21 -18.59 -10.58 -6.04
C ASN A 21 -17.18 -10.95 -6.57
N ASP A 22 -16.46 -9.99 -7.16
CA ASP A 22 -15.09 -10.18 -7.62
C ASP A 22 -14.12 -10.17 -6.42
N LYS A 23 -13.52 -11.34 -6.14
CA LYS A 23 -12.49 -11.51 -5.11
C LYS A 23 -11.30 -10.57 -5.29
N ASN A 24 -10.97 -10.18 -6.52
CA ASN A 24 -9.88 -9.24 -6.77
C ASN A 24 -10.22 -7.83 -6.27
N ASN A 25 -11.47 -7.40 -6.42
CA ASN A 25 -11.94 -6.12 -5.89
C ASN A 25 -11.97 -6.12 -4.36
N LEU A 26 -12.42 -7.21 -3.73
CA LEU A 26 -12.36 -7.36 -2.28
C LEU A 26 -10.90 -7.31 -1.76
N ASN A 27 -9.97 -7.97 -2.46
CA ASN A 27 -8.55 -7.92 -2.12
C ASN A 27 -7.97 -6.51 -2.24
N LYS A 28 -8.32 -5.76 -3.31
CA LYS A 28 -7.95 -4.35 -3.47
C LYS A 28 -8.50 -3.50 -2.32
N LEU A 29 -9.76 -3.73 -1.91
CA LEU A 29 -10.39 -3.00 -0.81
C LEU A 29 -9.64 -3.22 0.51
N SER A 30 -9.26 -4.46 0.81
CA SER A 30 -8.45 -4.76 2.00
C SER A 30 -7.09 -4.05 1.97
N LYS A 31 -6.41 -4.01 0.82
CA LYS A 31 -5.15 -3.27 0.66
C LYS A 31 -5.33 -1.77 0.85
N LEU A 32 -6.41 -1.19 0.32
CA LEU A 32 -6.76 0.23 0.51
C LEU A 32 -6.95 0.58 1.98
N MET A 33 -7.69 -0.25 2.72
CA MET A 33 -7.89 -0.05 4.17
C MET A 33 -6.56 -0.07 4.93
N LEU A 34 -5.66 -1.00 4.59
CA LEU A 34 -4.33 -1.07 5.23
C LEU A 34 -3.42 0.09 4.81
N TYR A 35 -3.50 0.54 3.55
CA TYR A 35 -2.75 1.71 3.09
C TYR A 35 -3.15 2.98 3.86
N GLN A 36 -4.43 3.15 4.14
CA GLN A 36 -4.90 4.26 4.97
C GLN A 36 -4.28 4.24 6.37
N LEU A 37 -4.20 3.06 7.01
CA LEU A 37 -3.55 2.92 8.32
C LEU A 37 -2.04 3.18 8.27
N ILE A 38 -1.38 2.87 7.15
CA ILE A 38 0.03 3.19 6.92
C ILE A 38 0.21 4.72 6.82
N LYS A 39 -0.64 5.40 6.05
CA LYS A 39 -0.62 6.88 5.94
C LYS A 39 -0.87 7.57 7.28
N GLU A 40 -1.65 6.95 8.16
CA GLU A 40 -1.86 7.41 9.54
C GLU A 40 -0.72 7.05 10.50
N GLY A 41 0.32 6.35 10.03
CA GLY A 41 1.46 5.92 10.85
C GLY A 41 1.13 4.82 11.88
N LYS A 42 -0.07 4.24 11.82
CA LYS A 42 -0.54 3.22 12.80
C LYS A 42 0.13 1.87 12.60
N ILE A 43 0.43 1.51 11.36
CA ILE A 43 1.12 0.28 11.00
C ILE A 43 2.18 0.55 9.92
N SER A 44 3.21 -0.29 9.87
CA SER A 44 4.18 -0.26 8.78
C SER A 44 3.70 -1.07 7.58
N PHE A 45 4.30 -0.83 6.40
CA PHE A 45 4.08 -1.68 5.21
C PHE A 45 4.38 -3.16 5.45
N GLY A 46 5.38 -3.47 6.30
CA GLY A 46 5.68 -4.84 6.70
C GLY A 46 4.54 -5.48 7.48
N LYS A 47 3.99 -4.74 8.46
CA LYS A 47 2.85 -5.23 9.26
C LYS A 47 1.59 -5.39 8.42
N ALA A 48 1.32 -4.48 7.49
CA ALA A 48 0.21 -4.60 6.55
C ALA A 48 0.32 -5.86 5.67
N ALA A 49 1.51 -6.15 5.15
CA ALA A 49 1.73 -7.36 4.35
C ALA A 49 1.56 -8.64 5.19
N GLU A 50 2.06 -8.65 6.43
CA GLU A 50 1.88 -9.75 7.39
C GLU A 50 0.40 -10.02 7.67
N ILE A 51 -0.41 -8.96 7.88
CA ILE A 51 -1.86 -9.08 8.10
C ILE A 51 -2.54 -9.80 6.94
N LEU A 52 -2.13 -9.55 5.69
CA LEU A 52 -2.67 -10.23 4.51
C LEU A 52 -1.99 -11.57 4.20
N GLY A 53 -1.04 -12.02 5.03
CA GLY A 53 -0.26 -13.24 4.79
C GLY A 53 0.56 -13.18 3.50
N MET A 54 1.01 -11.99 3.10
CA MET A 54 1.76 -11.78 1.85
C MET A 54 3.16 -11.21 2.09
N ASN A 55 4.05 -11.37 1.11
CA ASN A 55 5.37 -10.77 1.17
C ASN A 55 5.30 -9.23 1.06
N LYS A 56 6.14 -8.52 1.83
CA LYS A 56 6.23 -7.05 1.86
C LYS A 56 6.43 -6.44 0.47
N ILE A 57 7.34 -7.00 -0.34
CA ILE A 57 7.65 -6.50 -1.68
C ILE A 57 6.45 -6.68 -2.61
N THR A 58 5.74 -7.80 -2.52
CA THR A 58 4.50 -8.04 -3.28
C THR A 58 3.43 -7.03 -2.90
N PHE A 59 3.24 -6.74 -1.61
CA PHE A 59 2.29 -5.73 -1.14
C PHE A 59 2.63 -4.33 -1.69
N ILE A 60 3.88 -3.91 -1.57
CA ILE A 60 4.37 -2.63 -2.10
C ILE A 60 4.18 -2.55 -3.63
N THR A 61 4.49 -3.63 -4.34
CA THR A 61 4.32 -3.70 -5.80
C THR A 61 2.86 -3.56 -6.20
N ASP A 62 1.96 -4.23 -5.47
CA ASP A 62 0.53 -4.15 -5.74
C ASP A 62 -0.02 -2.75 -5.48
N LEU A 63 0.41 -2.09 -4.39
CA LEU A 63 0.06 -0.69 -4.13
C LEU A 63 0.59 0.23 -5.23
N GLY A 64 1.82 0.04 -5.69
CA GLY A 64 2.39 0.80 -6.79
C GLY A 64 1.57 0.69 -8.08
N LYS A 65 1.13 -0.53 -8.44
CA LYS A 65 0.22 -0.75 -9.59
C LYS A 65 -1.14 -0.07 -9.43
N MET A 66 -1.56 0.21 -8.19
CA MET A 66 -2.78 0.94 -7.87
C MET A 66 -2.55 2.46 -7.77
N GLY A 67 -1.34 2.96 -8.04
CA GLY A 67 -0.99 4.38 -7.92
C GLY A 67 -0.78 4.86 -6.49
N MET A 68 -0.55 3.95 -5.54
CA MET A 68 -0.25 4.26 -4.15
C MET A 68 1.26 4.17 -3.92
N PRO A 69 1.96 5.32 -3.87
CA PRO A 69 3.41 5.33 -3.78
C PRO A 69 3.87 4.81 -2.40
N TYR A 70 5.02 4.13 -2.41
CA TYR A 70 5.71 3.64 -1.21
C TYR A 70 6.60 4.72 -0.59
N PHE A 71 7.23 5.53 -1.43
CA PHE A 71 8.01 6.69 -1.04
C PHE A 71 7.14 7.94 -1.21
N ASP A 72 7.13 8.81 -0.21
CA ASP A 72 6.47 10.11 -0.33
C ASP A 72 7.31 11.11 -1.15
N SER A 73 8.60 10.81 -1.34
CA SER A 73 9.53 11.61 -2.14
C SER A 73 9.26 11.48 -3.64
N SER A 74 9.45 12.59 -4.35
CA SER A 74 9.44 12.57 -5.82
C SER A 74 10.61 11.72 -6.36
N ILE A 75 10.49 11.22 -7.59
CA ILE A 75 11.60 10.48 -8.21
C ILE A 75 12.87 11.33 -8.31
N ASP A 76 12.71 12.65 -8.49
CA ASP A 76 13.82 13.60 -8.57
C ASP A 76 14.53 13.73 -7.22
N GLU A 77 13.78 13.85 -6.12
CA GLU A 77 14.33 13.85 -4.76
C GLU A 77 15.07 12.55 -4.44
N VAL A 78 14.49 11.40 -4.82
CA VAL A 78 15.14 10.09 -4.61
C VAL A 78 16.44 9.98 -5.43
N MET A 79 16.45 10.50 -6.67
CA MET A 79 17.66 10.51 -7.49
C MET A 79 18.72 11.47 -6.95
N GLU A 80 18.33 12.60 -6.38
CA GLU A 80 19.23 13.54 -5.72
C GLU A 80 19.88 12.92 -4.48
N ASP A 81 19.09 12.28 -3.62
CA ASP A 81 19.58 11.55 -2.46
C ASP A 81 20.55 10.43 -2.86
N ALA A 82 20.23 9.67 -3.93
CA ALA A 82 21.10 8.62 -4.44
C ALA A 82 22.46 9.15 -4.94
N LYS A 83 22.48 10.32 -5.60
CA LYS A 83 23.73 10.98 -6.03
C LYS A 83 24.57 11.40 -4.83
N ASN A 84 23.93 11.95 -3.80
CA ASN A 84 24.61 12.39 -2.59
C ASN A 84 25.29 11.22 -1.86
N VAL A 85 24.66 10.03 -1.82
CA VAL A 85 25.29 8.82 -1.26
C VAL A 85 26.58 8.43 -2.00
N GLY A 86 26.61 8.56 -3.33
CA GLY A 86 27.82 8.28 -4.13
C GLY A 86 29.02 9.15 -3.75
N ILE A 87 28.78 10.43 -3.48
CA ILE A 87 29.82 11.39 -3.05
C ILE A 87 30.42 10.97 -1.70
N PHE A 88 29.59 10.54 -0.74
CA PHE A 88 30.07 10.09 0.58
C PHE A 88 30.83 8.75 0.55
N MET A 89 30.68 7.95 -0.52
CA MET A 89 31.40 6.68 -0.68
C MET A 89 32.75 6.84 -1.39
N GLU A 90 32.95 7.91 -2.16
CA GLU A 90 34.24 8.24 -2.80
C GLU A 90 35.23 8.95 -1.84
N ASP A 91 34.72 9.58 -0.77
CA ASP A 91 35.52 10.22 0.28
C ASP A 91 36.03 9.25 1.39
N LYS A 92 36.00 7.93 1.15
CA LYS A 92 36.55 6.88 2.04
C LYS A 92 37.57 6.02 1.33
#